data_AF-A0AAU8AD13-F1
#
_entry.id   AF-A0AAU8AD13-F1
#
_cell.length_a   1.000
_cell.length_b   1.000
_cell.length_c   1.000
_cell.angle_alpha   90.00
_cell.angle_beta   90.00
_cell.angle_gamma   90.00
#
_symmetry.space_group_name_H-M   'P 1'
#
loop_
_entity.id
_entity.type
_entity.pdbx_description
1 polymer ?
#
loop_
_entity_poly.entity_id
_entity_poly.type
_entity_poly.pdbx_seq_one_letter_code
_entity_poly.pdbx_strand_id
1 'polypeptide(L)'
;MHQLNHEQQEVAKRIKAMRPGDRLVVSGRAGSGKTYAIAHSVEGRKALFLTPTHPARFVLEGELAGTRHHVMTIHSAISGYPRRDEALNRSSGYLPAGLLP
;
A
#
# COMPACT_ATOMS: atom_id res chain seq x y z
N MET A 1 -20.22 6.66 11.79
CA MET A 1 -18.80 6.29 11.96
C MET A 1 -18.74 4.83 12.37
N HIS A 2 -18.08 3.97 11.60
CA HIS A 2 -17.88 2.58 12.01
C HIS A 2 -16.80 2.53 13.09
N GLN A 3 -17.13 1.94 14.23
CA GLN A 3 -16.22 1.85 15.36
C GLN A 3 -15.29 0.64 15.16
N LEU A 4 -13.98 0.85 15.27
CA LEU A 4 -12.99 -0.24 15.18
C LEU A 4 -13.25 -1.25 16.30
N ASN A 5 -13.21 -2.54 15.97
CA ASN A 5 -13.25 -3.60 16.98
C ASN A 5 -11.93 -3.68 17.77
N HIS A 6 -11.87 -4.52 18.80
CA HIS A 6 -10.71 -4.62 19.68
C HIS A 6 -9.38 -4.94 18.94
N GLU A 7 -9.40 -5.90 18.01
CA GLU A 7 -8.21 -6.27 17.24
C GLU A 7 -7.75 -5.13 16.33
N GLN A 8 -8.69 -4.44 15.70
CA GLN A 8 -8.41 -3.30 14.82
C GLN A 8 -7.89 -2.08 15.62
N GLN A 9 -8.40 -1.85 16.83
CA GLN A 9 -7.88 -0.83 17.74
C GLN A 9 -6.43 -1.14 18.17
N GLU A 10 -6.11 -2.41 18.38
CA GLU A 10 -4.74 -2.83 18.70
C GLU A 10 -3.77 -2.59 17.54
N VAL A 11 -4.20 -2.84 16.29
CA VAL A 11 -3.44 -2.45 15.10
C VAL A 11 -3.21 -0.94 15.08
N ALA A 12 -4.24 -0.13 15.33
CA ALA A 12 -4.13 1.33 15.36
C ALA A 12 -3.16 1.83 16.43
N LYS A 13 -3.22 1.26 17.64
CA LYS A 13 -2.28 1.57 18.73
C LYS A 13 -0.84 1.25 18.34
N ARG A 14 -0.59 0.08 17.74
CA ARG A 14 0.74 -0.33 17.28
C ARG A 14 1.28 0.62 16.22
N ILE A 15 0.50 0.91 15.18
CA ILE A 15 0.89 1.87 14.12
C ILE A 15 1.17 3.26 14.69
N LYS A 16 0.38 3.70 15.69
CA LYS A 16 0.60 4.99 16.34
C LYS A 16 1.94 5.07 17.05
N ALA A 17 2.37 3.98 17.68
CA ALA A 17 3.61 3.87 18.45
C ALA A 17 4.86 3.55 17.61
N MET A 18 4.71 3.22 16.32
CA MET A 18 5.84 2.88 15.44
C MET A 18 6.83 4.04 15.29
N ARG A 19 8.12 3.69 15.32
CA ARG A 19 9.28 4.53 15.03
C ARG A 19 9.82 4.25 13.62
N PRO A 20 10.67 5.14 13.06
CA PRO A 20 11.35 4.84 11.81
C PRO A 20 12.13 3.53 11.88
N GLY A 21 11.89 2.63 10.91
CA GLY A 21 12.52 1.30 10.85
C GLY A 21 11.67 0.16 11.42
N ASP A 22 10.62 0.46 12.20
CA ASP A 22 9.72 -0.55 12.74
C ASP A 22 8.96 -1.27 11.62
N ARG A 23 8.64 -2.54 11.85
CA ARG A 23 7.87 -3.38 10.92
C ARG A 23 6.71 -4.03 11.64
N LEU A 24 5.52 -3.96 11.04
CA LEU A 24 4.32 -4.60 11.53
C LEU A 24 3.72 -5.47 10.44
N VAL A 25 3.40 -6.72 10.77
CA VAL A 25 2.64 -7.62 9.90
C VAL A 25 1.24 -7.76 10.48
N VAL A 26 0.23 -7.49 9.66
CA VAL A 26 -1.18 -7.67 10.03
C VAL A 26 -1.78 -8.72 9.11
N SER A 27 -2.18 -9.85 9.68
CA SER A 27 -2.87 -10.95 8.99
C SER A 27 -4.26 -11.16 9.57
N GLY A 28 -5.14 -11.79 8.80
CA GLY A 28 -6.51 -12.07 9.24
C GLY A 28 -7.37 -12.62 8.11
N ARG A 29 -8.50 -13.24 8.47
CA ARG A 29 -9.44 -13.86 7.52
C ARG A 29 -10.02 -12.86 6.52
N ALA A 30 -10.56 -13.36 5.40
CA ALA A 30 -11.36 -12.53 4.51
C ALA A 30 -12.52 -11.89 5.29
N GLY A 31 -12.85 -10.63 4.99
CA GLY A 31 -13.90 -9.88 5.70
C GLY A 31 -13.52 -9.31 7.08
N SER A 32 -12.31 -9.55 7.60
CA SER A 32 -11.91 -9.04 8.94
C SER A 32 -11.64 -7.52 9.00
N GLY A 33 -11.80 -6.79 7.89
CA GLY A 33 -11.61 -5.33 7.86
C GLY A 33 -10.16 -4.85 8.01
N LYS A 34 -9.16 -5.65 7.61
CA LYS A 34 -7.73 -5.26 7.72
C LYS A 34 -7.42 -3.93 7.04
N THR A 35 -7.91 -3.78 5.81
CA THR A 35 -7.74 -2.57 5.01
C THR A 35 -8.27 -1.35 5.74
N TYR A 36 -9.52 -1.44 6.20
CA TYR A 36 -10.20 -0.40 6.97
C TYR A 36 -9.41 -0.01 8.24
N ALA A 37 -8.94 -0.99 9.00
CA ALA A 37 -8.16 -0.74 10.22
C ALA A 37 -6.85 0.02 9.92
N ILE A 38 -6.07 -0.43 8.93
CA ILE A 38 -4.79 0.20 8.59
C ILE A 38 -5.02 1.62 8.05
N ALA A 39 -6.00 1.79 7.16
CA ALA A 39 -6.40 3.07 6.59
C ALA A 39 -6.67 4.13 7.66
N HIS A 40 -7.58 3.83 8.59
CA HIS A 40 -7.93 4.75 9.67
C HIS A 40 -6.79 4.95 10.68
N SER A 41 -5.92 3.96 10.86
CA SER A 41 -4.78 4.07 11.79
C SER A 41 -3.73 5.09 11.36
N VAL A 42 -3.69 5.42 10.06
CA VAL A 42 -2.76 6.40 9.51
C VAL A 42 -3.43 7.71 9.09
N GLU A 43 -4.72 7.89 9.41
CA GLU A 43 -5.45 9.12 9.11
C GLU A 43 -4.73 10.35 9.70
N GLY A 44 -4.63 11.42 8.90
CA GLY A 44 -3.85 12.60 9.25
C GLY A 44 -2.33 12.47 9.04
N ARG A 45 -1.81 11.29 8.68
CA ARG A 45 -0.40 11.07 8.28
C ARG A 45 -0.28 11.00 6.76
N LYS A 46 0.88 11.37 6.22
CA LYS A 46 1.21 11.10 4.82
C LYS A 46 1.68 9.65 4.70
N ALA A 47 0.83 8.80 4.13
CA ALA A 47 1.09 7.37 3.96
C ALA A 47 1.09 6.98 2.48
N LEU A 48 1.99 6.07 2.12
CA LEU A 48 2.05 5.42 0.80
C LEU A 48 1.49 4.00 0.95
N PHE A 49 0.42 3.72 0.23
CA PHE A 49 -0.18 2.40 0.12
C PHE A 49 0.26 1.74 -1.18
N LEU A 50 0.80 0.54 -1.05
CA LEU A 50 1.31 -0.26 -2.16
C LEU A 50 0.50 -1.54 -2.27
N THR A 51 0.03 -1.85 -3.48
CA THR A 51 -0.70 -3.08 -3.77
C THR A 51 0.00 -3.93 -4.83
N PRO A 52 -0.11 -5.27 -4.78
CA PRO A 52 0.50 -6.11 -5.81
C PRO A 52 -0.16 -5.96 -7.19
N THR A 53 -1.46 -5.63 -7.25
CA THR A 53 -2.26 -5.66 -8.49
C THR A 53 -3.08 -4.39 -8.69
N HIS A 54 -3.40 -4.08 -9.95
CA HIS A 54 -4.28 -2.96 -10.29
C HIS A 54 -5.69 -3.07 -9.68
N PRO A 55 -6.39 -4.23 -9.69
CA PRO A 55 -7.68 -4.35 -9.02
C PRO A 55 -7.61 -4.06 -7.52
N ALA A 56 -6.57 -4.55 -6.82
CA ALA A 56 -6.40 -4.27 -5.39
C ALA A 56 -6.15 -2.78 -5.13
N ARG A 57 -5.45 -2.09 -6.04
CA ARG A 57 -5.28 -0.63 -5.99
C ARG A 57 -6.64 0.08 -6.01
N PHE A 58 -7.50 -0.25 -6.97
CA PHE A 58 -8.81 0.40 -7.12
C PHE A 58 -9.73 0.16 -5.91
N VAL A 59 -9.74 -1.06 -5.36
CA VAL A 59 -10.49 -1.35 -4.13
C VAL A 59 -9.97 -0.50 -2.97
N LEU A 60 -8.64 -0.42 -2.80
CA LEU A 60 -8.03 0.35 -1.73
C LEU A 60 -8.23 1.86 -1.88
N GLU A 61 -8.20 2.38 -3.11
CA GLU A 61 -8.53 3.78 -3.41
C GLU A 61 -9.98 4.11 -3.02
N GLY A 62 -10.93 3.21 -3.30
CA GLY A 62 -12.33 3.38 -2.92
C GLY A 62 -12.53 3.42 -1.39
N GLU A 63 -11.89 2.51 -0.66
CA GLU A 63 -11.91 2.47 0.81
C GLU A 63 -11.26 3.72 1.44
N LEU A 64 -10.33 4.35 0.73
CA LEU A 64 -9.60 5.55 1.16
C LEU A 64 -10.17 6.85 0.59
N ALA A 65 -11.32 6.81 -0.09
CA ALA A 65 -11.90 7.98 -0.73
C ALA A 65 -12.06 9.14 0.27
N GLY A 66 -11.54 10.32 -0.09
CA GLY A 66 -11.58 11.52 0.77
C GLY A 66 -10.41 11.66 1.75
N THR A 67 -9.48 10.71 1.80
CA THR A 67 -8.24 10.83 2.60
C THR A 67 -7.07 11.37 1.77
N ARG A 68 -6.04 11.94 2.43
CA ARG A 68 -4.83 12.49 1.75
C ARG A 68 -3.77 11.42 1.41
N HIS A 69 -4.17 10.15 1.29
CA HIS A 69 -3.24 9.05 1.08
C HIS A 69 -2.95 8.82 -0.40
N HIS A 70 -1.76 8.31 -0.71
CA HIS A 70 -1.39 7.92 -2.06
C HIS A 70 -1.41 6.40 -2.20
N VAL A 71 -2.06 5.90 -3.23
CA VAL A 71 -2.22 4.46 -3.50
C VAL A 71 -1.67 4.16 -4.89
N MET A 72 -0.81 3.14 -5.00
CA MET A 72 -0.31 2.68 -6.29
C MET A 72 0.04 1.20 -6.25
N THR A 73 0.33 0.60 -7.41
CA THR A 73 0.87 -0.76 -7.41
C THR A 73 2.36 -0.74 -7.02
N ILE A 74 2.86 -1.84 -6.45
CA ILE A 74 4.29 -2.01 -6.16
C ILE A 74 5.10 -1.78 -7.43
N HIS A 75 4.64 -2.30 -8.57
CA HIS A 75 5.26 -2.05 -9.87
C HIS A 75 5.36 -0.55 -10.14
N SER A 76 4.28 0.21 -10.09
CA SER A 76 4.33 1.67 -10.33
C SER A 76 5.26 2.42 -9.37
N ALA A 77 5.46 1.92 -8.15
CA ALA A 77 6.38 2.52 -7.18
C ALA A 77 7.85 2.31 -7.52
N ILE A 78 8.19 1.19 -8.14
CA ILE A 78 9.59 0.77 -8.38
C ILE A 78 10.01 0.80 -9.86
N SER A 79 9.06 0.83 -10.80
CA SER A 79 9.32 0.79 -12.26
C SER A 79 9.64 2.18 -12.84
N GLY A 80 10.57 2.88 -12.18
CA GLY A 80 11.16 4.14 -12.64
C GLY A 80 12.33 3.97 -13.62
N TYR A 81 12.49 2.82 -14.27
CA TYR A 81 13.53 2.63 -15.29
C TYR A 81 12.91 2.54 -16.68
N PRO A 82 13.13 3.53 -17.57
CA PRO A 82 12.66 3.45 -18.94
C PRO A 82 13.34 2.26 -19.63
N ARG A 83 12.57 1.24 -20.01
CA ARG A 83 13.03 0.18 -20.90
C ARG A 83 12.54 0.48 -22.31
N ARG A 84 13.41 0.21 -23.28
CA ARG A 84 13.02 0.12 -24.69
C ARG A 84 12.55 -1.31 -24.94
N ASP A 85 11.34 -1.48 -25.47
CA ASP A 85 10.89 -2.79 -25.95
C ASP A 85 11.73 -3.25 -27.16
N GLU A 86 11.48 -4.44 -27.70
CA GLU A 86 12.18 -4.95 -28.89
C GLU A 86 11.99 -4.05 -30.13
N ALA A 87 10.96 -3.20 -30.12
CA ALA A 87 10.67 -2.20 -31.15
C ALA A 87 11.18 -0.78 -30.78
N LEU A 88 12.02 -0.67 -29.74
CA LEU A 88 12.60 0.58 -29.21
C LEU A 88 11.60 1.60 -28.62
N ASN A 89 10.34 1.23 -28.42
CA ASN A 89 9.37 2.10 -27.77
C ASN A 89 9.63 2.18 -26.27
N ARG A 90 9.37 3.35 -25.69
CA ARG A 90 9.41 3.53 -24.24
C ARG A 90 8.26 2.74 -23.63
N SER A 91 8.58 1.67 -22.91
CA SER A 91 7.63 0.92 -22.11
C SER A 91 8.00 1.01 -20.63
N SER A 92 6.97 1.02 -19.78
CA SER A 92 7.15 0.87 -18.34
C SER A 92 7.27 -0.62 -18.01
N GLY A 93 8.32 -1.02 -17.26
CA GLY A 93 8.60 -2.42 -16.96
C GLY A 93 9.42 -2.62 -15.69
N TYR A 94 9.30 -3.82 -15.11
CA TYR A 94 10.06 -4.27 -13.93
C TYR A 94 11.49 -4.69 -14.32
N LEU A 95 12.49 -4.18 -13.60
CA LEU A 95 13.83 -4.77 -13.56
C LEU A 95 13.97 -5.56 -12.25
N PRO A 96 14.12 -6.90 -12.30
CA PRO A 96 14.48 -7.68 -11.13
C PRO A 96 15.79 -7.18 -10.53
N ALA A 97 15.89 -7.20 -9.20
CA ALA A 97 17.05 -6.70 -8.46
C ALA A 97 18.41 -7.32 -8.88
N GLY A 98 18.42 -8.46 -9.57
CA GLY A 98 19.63 -9.10 -10.11
C GLY A 98 20.11 -8.58 -11.46
N LEU A 99 19.49 -7.54 -12.02
CA LEU A 99 19.85 -6.94 -13.32
C LEU A 99 20.18 -5.44 -13.22
N LEU A 100 20.45 -4.93 -12.01
CA LEU A 100 21.04 -3.61 -11.82
C LEU A 100 22.57 -3.71 -12.00
N PRO A 101 23.22 -2.74 -12.68
CA PRO A 101 24.68 -2.71 -12.84
C PRO A 101 25.42 -2.52 -11.52
#